data_AF-A0A975F1I3-F1
#
_entry.id   AF-A0A975F1I3-F1
#
_cell.length_a   1.000
_cell.length_b   1.000
_cell.length_c   1.000
_cell.angle_alpha   90.00
_cell.angle_beta   90.00
_cell.angle_gamma   90.00
#
_symmetry.space_group_name_H-M   'P 1'
#
loop_
_entity.id
_entity.type
_entity.pdbx_description
1 polymer ?
#
loop_
_entity_poly.entity_id
_entity_poly.type
_entity_poly.pdbx_seq_one_letter_code
_entity_poly.pdbx_strand_id
1 'polypeptide(L)'
;MDDENKTSDSDGSKKNSLFGKNKFKITKINAADILFKLKNFFFNKLRINAADTLSLFQKNSKAMIFTFVSAFILMIFSAGVVFFAVVQGQEKVMVPDVTGQTLADALIEMQEKELYPKIRLRYSERPGDAGKILEQNPGAGMIVKAGRRISLVVSKGVVIDHIEDYKGLILDDVRMQLQTLFAGSANPLIVLADPVYKADVSSPGVILEQNPAPGTVITEPVTLNLIVSRGPEFENTRVPNIIGKNVKEMLEIMQTSKIVFDFTSHIAKANETPGTVVQQQTFDKEFLPNYSRVSAEFAFPEAGGDEFVFGILSETLTNYPYPVPVRIEVQSPETEPYTLIAFNHPGGNFTAPYELAKGSVLVLYVVEKERSRTTVK
;
A
#
# COMPACT_ATOMS: atom_id res chain seq x y z
N MET A 1 23.97 21.63 64.77
CA MET A 1 23.06 20.47 64.84
C MET A 1 23.43 19.57 63.68
N ASP A 2 24.59 18.91 63.75
CA ASP A 2 25.06 17.99 64.80
C ASP A 2 24.22 16.69 64.71
N ASP A 3 24.78 15.49 64.65
CA ASP A 3 26.12 15.11 65.14
C ASP A 3 26.71 13.89 64.39
N GLU A 4 28.04 13.76 64.47
CA GLU A 4 28.83 12.55 64.83
C GLU A 4 28.32 11.12 64.47
N ASN A 5 29.13 10.05 64.31
CA ASN A 5 30.54 9.71 64.56
C ASN A 5 30.80 8.35 63.81
N LYS A 6 31.97 7.71 63.67
CA LYS A 6 33.31 7.79 64.29
C LYS A 6 34.34 6.98 63.48
N THR A 7 35.62 7.38 63.50
CA THR A 7 36.86 6.53 63.44
C THR A 7 37.12 5.58 62.25
N SER A 8 38.36 5.24 61.86
CA SER A 8 39.73 5.45 62.38
C SER A 8 40.75 5.10 61.25
N ASP A 9 42.08 5.30 61.28
CA ASP A 9 43.12 6.18 61.92
C ASP A 9 44.47 5.80 61.23
N SER A 10 45.64 6.47 61.26
CA SER A 10 46.16 7.78 61.73
C SER A 10 47.10 8.33 60.61
N ASP A 11 47.49 9.59 60.46
CA ASP A 11 48.22 10.56 61.31
C ASP A 11 49.62 10.15 61.82
N GLY A 12 50.53 11.15 61.90
CA GLY A 12 51.80 11.14 62.65
C GLY A 12 53.05 10.67 61.86
N SER A 13 53.86 11.48 61.17
CA SER A 13 54.61 12.69 61.58
C SER A 13 55.78 12.46 62.56
N LYS A 14 57.01 12.68 62.06
CA LYS A 14 58.24 13.17 62.75
C LYS A 14 58.94 12.31 63.82
N LYS A 15 60.22 11.93 63.54
CA LYS A 15 61.49 12.51 64.07
C LYS A 15 62.62 11.48 64.31
N ASN A 16 63.85 11.95 64.08
CA ASN A 16 65.14 11.56 64.69
C ASN A 16 65.64 10.11 64.49
N SER A 17 66.69 9.88 63.68
CA SER A 17 68.12 10.15 63.99
C SER A 17 68.76 9.09 64.88
N LEU A 18 69.57 8.22 64.26
CA LEU A 18 70.65 7.47 64.91
C LEU A 18 71.67 7.00 63.85
N PHE A 19 72.96 7.05 64.20
CA PHE A 19 74.14 6.70 63.38
C PHE A 19 74.35 7.50 62.07
N GLY A 20 75.57 7.77 61.62
CA GLY A 20 76.90 7.49 62.18
C GLY A 20 77.96 8.02 61.22
N LYS A 21 79.03 8.65 61.72
CA LYS A 21 80.06 9.25 60.86
C LYS A 21 80.78 8.17 60.04
N ASN A 22 80.76 8.27 58.71
CA ASN A 22 81.83 7.71 57.88
C ASN A 22 82.13 8.62 56.68
N LYS A 23 83.41 8.93 56.47
CA LYS A 23 83.89 9.84 55.42
C LYS A 23 84.04 9.08 54.10
N PHE A 24 83.33 9.52 53.06
CA PHE A 24 83.76 9.29 51.67
C PHE A 24 83.95 10.64 50.98
N LYS A 25 85.17 10.90 50.48
CA LYS A 25 85.49 12.10 49.70
C LYS A 25 84.86 11.96 48.31
N ILE A 26 83.88 12.80 47.99
CA ILE A 26 83.37 12.94 46.61
C ILE A 26 84.22 13.99 45.91
N THR A 27 85.02 13.55 44.93
CA THR A 27 85.83 14.42 44.08
C THR A 27 84.92 15.17 43.10
N LYS A 28 84.88 16.51 43.19
CA LYS A 28 84.16 17.33 42.19
C LYS A 28 84.89 17.25 40.85
N ILE A 29 84.30 16.59 39.86
CA ILE A 29 84.77 16.64 38.47
C ILE A 29 84.36 18.00 37.89
N ASN A 30 85.34 18.77 37.41
CA ASN A 30 85.11 20.11 36.86
C ASN A 30 84.73 19.99 35.36
N ALA A 31 83.62 20.60 34.96
CA ALA A 31 83.15 20.54 33.57
C ALA A 31 84.16 21.15 32.57
N ALA A 32 84.98 22.10 33.02
CA ALA A 32 86.05 22.70 32.21
C ALA A 32 87.13 21.68 31.79
N ASP A 33 87.47 20.71 32.65
CA ASP A 33 88.46 19.66 32.35
C ASP A 33 87.96 18.68 31.27
N ILE A 34 86.66 18.38 31.30
CA ILE A 34 86.01 17.53 30.29
C ILE A 34 86.01 18.26 28.93
N LEU A 35 85.64 19.55 28.92
CA LEU A 35 85.62 20.36 27.70
C LEU A 35 87.03 20.52 27.09
N PHE A 36 88.05 20.72 27.93
CA PHE A 36 89.44 20.81 27.49
C PHE A 36 89.94 19.49 26.88
N LYS A 37 89.65 18.35 27.53
CA LYS A 37 89.98 17.02 26.99
C LYS A 37 89.26 16.73 25.66
N LEU A 38 87.99 17.07 25.54
CA LEU A 38 87.22 16.93 24.29
C LEU A 38 87.81 17.79 23.16
N LYS A 39 88.11 19.06 23.42
CA LYS A 39 88.69 19.97 22.43
C LYS A 39 90.07 19.50 21.97
N ASN A 40 90.91 19.02 22.88
CA ASN A 40 92.25 18.53 22.56
C ASN A 40 92.20 17.16 21.83
N PHE A 41 91.21 16.31 22.13
CA PHE A 41 90.99 15.04 21.43
C PHE A 41 90.51 15.26 19.98
N PHE A 42 89.56 16.18 19.75
CA PHE A 42 89.04 16.46 18.41
C PHE A 42 90.08 17.13 17.50
N PHE A 43 90.80 18.15 17.99
CA PHE A 43 91.73 18.90 17.14
C PHE A 43 93.04 18.16 16.82
N ASN A 44 93.52 17.29 17.71
CA ASN A 44 94.85 16.69 17.53
C ASN A 44 94.84 15.30 16.85
N LYS A 45 93.66 14.78 16.45
CA LYS A 45 93.53 13.44 15.83
C LYS A 45 92.84 13.41 14.46
N LEU A 46 92.46 14.56 13.90
CA LEU A 46 91.79 14.70 12.60
C LEU A 46 92.58 15.57 11.61
N ARG A 47 93.87 15.24 11.42
CA ARG A 47 94.63 15.70 10.26
C ARG A 47 94.33 14.81 9.05
N ILE A 48 93.28 15.17 8.31
CA ILE A 48 93.10 14.68 6.94
C ILE A 48 94.02 15.52 6.05
N ASN A 49 95.05 14.90 5.47
CA ASN A 49 95.90 15.57 4.49
C ASN A 49 95.11 15.85 3.20
N ALA A 50 94.80 17.13 2.97
CA ALA A 50 94.11 17.58 1.76
C ALA A 50 94.87 17.19 0.47
N ALA A 51 96.21 17.18 0.50
CA ALA A 51 97.04 16.80 -0.65
C ALA A 51 96.93 15.31 -1.02
N ASP A 52 96.92 14.42 -0.03
CA ASP A 52 96.81 12.97 -0.24
C ASP A 52 95.41 12.58 -0.73
N THR A 53 94.38 13.25 -0.20
CA THR A 53 92.99 13.07 -0.66
C THR A 53 92.74 13.62 -2.07
N LEU A 54 93.40 14.72 -2.47
CA LEU A 54 93.25 15.30 -3.81
C LEU A 54 93.96 14.48 -4.90
N SER A 55 95.13 13.90 -4.60
CA SER A 55 95.86 13.05 -5.55
C SER A 55 95.17 11.71 -5.81
N LEU A 56 94.52 11.12 -4.79
CA LEU A 56 93.62 9.98 -4.94
C LEU A 56 92.41 10.32 -5.84
N PHE A 57 91.86 11.53 -5.70
CA PHE A 57 90.75 12.02 -6.52
C PHE A 57 91.12 12.11 -8.00
N GLN A 58 92.31 12.62 -8.33
CA GLN A 58 92.75 12.79 -9.72
C GLN A 58 93.04 11.43 -10.40
N LYS A 59 93.77 10.53 -9.73
CA LYS A 59 94.21 9.24 -10.31
C LYS A 59 93.08 8.24 -10.51
N ASN A 60 92.11 8.19 -9.60
CA ASN A 60 90.98 7.26 -9.64
C ASN A 60 89.62 7.95 -9.91
N SER A 61 89.61 9.20 -10.37
CA SER A 61 88.41 10.01 -10.68
C SER A 61 87.29 9.22 -11.38
N LYS A 62 87.62 8.51 -12.47
CA LYS A 62 86.64 7.70 -13.22
C LYS A 62 86.03 6.57 -12.39
N ALA A 63 86.82 5.87 -11.58
CA ALA A 63 86.33 4.82 -10.70
C ALA A 63 85.47 5.39 -9.56
N MET A 64 85.86 6.54 -8.99
CA MET A 64 85.11 7.20 -7.93
C MET A 64 83.78 7.77 -8.43
N ILE A 65 83.76 8.38 -9.63
CA ILE A 65 82.53 8.78 -10.32
C ILE A 65 81.65 7.55 -10.60
N PHE A 66 82.21 6.44 -11.07
CA PHE A 66 81.46 5.21 -11.30
C PHE A 66 80.86 4.64 -10.00
N THR A 67 81.57 4.67 -8.88
CA THR A 67 81.00 4.25 -7.58
C THR A 67 79.92 5.20 -7.07
N PHE A 68 80.06 6.51 -7.26
CA PHE A 68 79.01 7.47 -6.90
C PHE A 68 77.77 7.33 -7.78
N VAL A 69 77.92 7.16 -9.09
CA VAL A 69 76.82 6.92 -10.02
C VAL A 69 76.16 5.57 -9.74
N SER A 70 76.93 4.52 -9.48
CA SER A 70 76.41 3.20 -9.07
C SER A 70 75.61 3.27 -7.76
N ALA A 71 76.15 3.96 -6.74
CA ALA A 71 75.44 4.18 -5.47
C ALA A 71 74.16 5.01 -5.65
N PHE A 72 74.17 6.01 -6.54
CA PHE A 72 73.00 6.83 -6.85
C PHE A 72 71.93 6.05 -7.63
N ILE A 73 72.33 5.18 -8.57
CA ILE A 73 71.42 4.26 -9.26
C ILE A 73 70.84 3.24 -8.27
N LEU A 74 71.64 2.69 -7.35
CA LEU A 74 71.16 1.83 -6.26
C LEU A 74 70.20 2.54 -5.32
N MET A 75 70.44 3.82 -5.01
CA MET A 75 69.53 4.66 -4.22
C MET A 75 68.21 4.92 -4.94
N ILE A 76 68.22 5.23 -6.24
CA ILE A 76 66.99 5.39 -7.05
C ILE A 76 66.26 4.06 -7.17
N PHE A 77 66.97 2.96 -7.38
CA PHE A 77 66.38 1.62 -7.49
C PHE A 77 65.75 1.17 -6.18
N SER A 78 66.45 1.32 -5.04
CA SER A 78 65.91 1.02 -3.71
C SER A 78 64.74 1.94 -3.33
N ALA A 79 64.82 3.24 -3.60
CA ALA A 79 63.70 4.15 -3.43
C ALA A 79 62.50 3.76 -4.31
N GLY A 80 62.75 3.35 -5.56
CA GLY A 80 61.73 2.82 -6.47
C GLY A 80 61.09 1.52 -5.98
N VAL A 81 61.89 0.58 -5.46
CA VAL A 81 61.41 -0.68 -4.87
C VAL A 81 60.59 -0.42 -3.60
N VAL A 82 61.04 0.47 -2.71
CA VAL A 82 60.29 0.86 -1.50
C VAL A 82 59.00 1.59 -1.89
N PHE A 83 59.06 2.51 -2.84
CA PHE A 83 57.88 3.22 -3.35
C PHE A 83 56.86 2.25 -3.96
N PHE A 84 57.28 1.32 -4.83
CA PHE A 84 56.39 0.30 -5.39
C PHE A 84 55.87 -0.68 -4.33
N ALA A 85 56.67 -1.07 -3.34
CA ALA A 85 56.23 -1.94 -2.25
C ALA A 85 55.16 -1.27 -1.37
N VAL A 86 55.32 0.01 -1.06
CA VAL A 86 54.33 0.81 -0.31
C VAL A 86 53.06 1.04 -1.14
N VAL A 87 53.18 1.29 -2.45
CA VAL A 87 52.03 1.56 -3.33
C VAL A 87 51.25 0.30 -3.73
N GLN A 88 51.87 -0.88 -3.75
CA GLN A 88 51.19 -2.14 -4.11
C GLN A 88 50.36 -2.77 -2.98
N GLY A 89 50.51 -2.29 -1.74
CA GLY A 89 49.69 -2.66 -0.59
C GLY A 89 48.29 -2.05 -0.64
N GLN A 90 47.48 -2.38 -1.64
CA GLN A 90 46.05 -2.04 -1.61
C GLN A 90 45.36 -2.91 -0.56
N GLU A 91 45.16 -2.33 0.63
CA GLU A 91 44.50 -2.99 1.74
C GLU A 91 43.17 -3.60 1.30
N LYS A 92 42.94 -4.83 1.73
CA LYS A 92 41.76 -5.61 1.36
C LYS A 92 40.87 -5.74 2.58
N VAL A 93 39.64 -5.30 2.43
CA VAL A 93 38.63 -5.25 3.48
C VAL A 93 37.49 -6.20 3.14
N MET A 94 36.91 -6.79 4.18
CA MET A 94 35.68 -7.59 4.04
C MET A 94 34.49 -6.65 3.99
N VAL A 95 33.58 -6.85 3.04
CA VAL A 95 32.32 -6.10 2.96
C VAL A 95 31.40 -6.54 4.11
N PRO A 96 30.93 -5.64 4.97
CA PRO A 96 29.98 -5.95 6.04
C PRO A 96 28.61 -6.36 5.50
N ASP A 97 27.77 -6.97 6.35
CA ASP A 97 26.35 -7.17 6.03
C ASP A 97 25.51 -6.03 6.59
N VAL A 98 25.24 -5.06 5.73
CA VAL A 98 24.39 -3.91 6.01
C VAL A 98 22.95 -4.11 5.53
N THR A 99 22.60 -5.29 5.02
CA THR A 99 21.25 -5.61 4.57
C THR A 99 20.27 -5.59 5.75
N GLY A 100 19.14 -4.90 5.60
CA GLY A 100 18.13 -4.74 6.67
C GLY A 100 18.50 -3.72 7.76
N GLN A 101 19.76 -3.26 7.84
CA GLN A 101 20.16 -2.16 8.73
C GLN A 101 19.55 -0.83 8.29
N THR A 102 19.51 0.17 9.19
CA THR A 102 19.22 1.55 8.78
C THR A 102 20.38 2.12 7.97
N LEU A 103 20.10 3.09 7.10
CA LEU A 103 21.15 3.80 6.37
C LEU A 103 22.20 4.44 7.32
N ALA A 104 21.81 4.90 8.52
CA ALA A 104 22.76 5.53 9.44
C ALA A 104 23.77 4.54 10.01
N ASP A 105 23.30 3.39 10.51
CA ASP A 105 24.16 2.34 11.09
C ASP A 105 25.11 1.76 10.04
N ALA A 106 24.57 1.49 8.85
CA ALA A 106 25.35 0.98 7.72
C ALA A 106 26.46 1.94 7.27
N LEU A 107 26.22 3.26 7.29
CA LEU A 107 27.23 4.25 6.95
C LEU A 107 28.41 4.24 7.94
N ILE A 108 28.13 4.01 9.23
CA ILE A 108 29.15 3.88 10.27
C ILE A 108 29.97 2.61 10.04
N GLU A 109 29.33 1.45 9.88
CA GLU A 109 30.03 0.18 9.67
C GLU A 109 30.86 0.17 8.37
N MET A 110 30.36 0.80 7.30
CA MET A 110 31.13 0.97 6.06
C MET A 110 32.33 1.90 6.23
N GLN A 111 32.18 3.00 6.98
CA GLN A 111 33.28 3.92 7.28
C GLN A 111 34.40 3.22 8.07
N GLU A 112 34.07 2.36 9.03
CA GLU A 112 35.04 1.53 9.76
C GLU A 112 35.81 0.54 8.87
N LYS A 113 35.27 0.17 7.71
CA LYS A 113 35.94 -0.69 6.71
C LYS A 113 36.53 0.08 5.53
N GLU A 114 36.60 1.42 5.62
CA GLU A 114 37.03 2.31 4.52
C GLU A 114 36.24 2.10 3.22
N LEU A 115 34.97 1.71 3.30
CA LEU A 115 34.09 1.47 2.16
C LEU A 115 33.19 2.69 1.91
N TYR A 116 32.97 3.01 0.64
CA TYR A 116 32.14 4.14 0.26
C TYR A 116 30.75 3.69 -0.24
N PRO A 117 29.65 4.27 0.25
CA PRO A 117 28.31 3.96 -0.22
C PRO A 117 28.07 4.55 -1.62
N LYS A 118 27.22 3.91 -2.40
CA LYS A 118 26.55 4.47 -3.58
C LYS A 118 25.05 4.18 -3.47
N ILE A 119 24.30 5.16 -2.98
CA ILE A 119 22.89 5.01 -2.65
C ILE A 119 22.02 5.06 -3.92
N ARG A 120 21.04 4.17 -3.98
CA ARG A 120 19.89 4.17 -4.89
C ARG A 120 18.63 4.04 -4.05
N LEU A 121 17.54 4.66 -4.48
CA LEU A 121 16.26 4.62 -3.78
C LEU A 121 15.26 3.73 -4.55
N ARG A 122 14.52 2.88 -3.85
CA ARG A 122 13.45 2.03 -4.40
C ARG A 122 12.29 1.96 -3.39
N TYR A 123 11.04 1.87 -3.84
CA TYR A 123 9.94 1.52 -2.94
C TYR A 123 10.07 0.06 -2.46
N SER A 124 9.60 -0.24 -1.25
CA SER A 124 9.42 -1.60 -0.76
C SER A 124 7.93 -1.99 -0.84
N GLU A 125 7.67 -3.29 -0.87
CA GLU A 125 6.33 -3.85 -0.71
C GLU A 125 5.93 -3.97 0.77
N ARG A 126 6.89 -3.83 1.70
CA ARG A 126 6.68 -4.01 3.14
C ARG A 126 6.63 -2.68 3.90
N PRO A 127 5.57 -2.41 4.67
CA PRO A 127 5.58 -1.33 5.65
C PRO A 127 6.73 -1.47 6.64
N GLY A 128 7.27 -0.33 7.11
CA GLY A 128 8.38 -0.32 8.08
C GLY A 128 9.78 -0.61 7.50
N ASP A 129 9.92 -0.77 6.18
CA ASP A 129 11.23 -0.83 5.53
C ASP A 129 11.86 0.54 5.28
N ALA A 130 11.11 1.65 5.39
CA ALA A 130 11.57 2.99 5.05
C ALA A 130 12.92 3.33 5.74
N GLY A 131 13.91 3.77 4.94
CA GLY A 131 15.25 4.09 5.42
C GLY A 131 16.18 2.89 5.67
N LYS A 132 15.69 1.64 5.53
CA LYS A 132 16.53 0.43 5.58
C LYS A 132 17.12 0.07 4.23
N ILE A 133 18.22 -0.67 4.25
CA ILE A 133 18.87 -1.22 3.05
C ILE A 133 18.16 -2.51 2.63
N LEU A 134 17.63 -2.51 1.41
CA LEU A 134 16.98 -3.67 0.78
C LEU A 134 18.02 -4.60 0.13
N GLU A 135 19.05 -4.02 -0.50
CA GLU A 135 20.08 -4.77 -1.23
C GLU A 135 21.43 -4.07 -1.14
N GLN A 136 22.50 -4.85 -1.06
CA GLN A 136 23.88 -4.39 -1.21
C GLN A 136 24.61 -5.14 -2.33
N ASN A 137 25.55 -4.47 -3.01
CA ASN A 137 26.42 -5.09 -4.01
C ASN A 137 27.80 -4.39 -4.05
N PRO A 138 28.93 -5.08 -3.82
CA PRO A 138 29.08 -6.50 -3.51
C PRO A 138 28.35 -6.98 -2.25
N GLY A 139 28.02 -8.29 -2.22
CA GLY A 139 27.40 -8.94 -1.08
C GLY A 139 28.32 -9.03 0.14
N ALA A 140 27.74 -9.32 1.30
CA ALA A 140 28.46 -9.47 2.56
C ALA A 140 29.55 -10.56 2.49
N GLY A 141 30.61 -10.41 3.28
CA GLY A 141 31.74 -11.33 3.35
C GLY A 141 32.71 -11.27 2.15
N MET A 142 32.33 -10.59 1.06
CA MET A 142 33.20 -10.42 -0.11
C MET A 142 34.44 -9.60 0.25
N ILE A 143 35.61 -10.02 -0.24
CA ILE A 143 36.86 -9.28 -0.05
C ILE A 143 37.04 -8.29 -1.21
N VAL A 144 37.10 -7.00 -0.89
CA VAL A 144 37.29 -5.90 -1.85
C VAL A 144 38.49 -5.04 -1.46
N LYS A 145 38.88 -4.12 -2.33
CA LYS A 145 39.90 -3.11 -2.04
C LYS A 145 39.32 -2.05 -1.11
N ALA A 146 40.09 -1.54 -0.15
CA ALA A 146 39.78 -0.33 0.59
C ALA A 146 39.46 0.83 -0.39
N GLY A 147 38.54 1.71 0.01
CA GLY A 147 37.99 2.76 -0.85
C GLY A 147 37.05 2.28 -1.97
N ARG A 148 36.67 1.00 -2.01
CA ARG A 148 35.69 0.50 -3.00
C ARG A 148 34.31 1.10 -2.74
N ARG A 149 33.65 1.51 -3.82
CA ARG A 149 32.23 1.86 -3.80
C ARG A 149 31.34 0.61 -3.78
N ILE A 150 30.45 0.52 -2.80
CA ILE A 150 29.42 -0.50 -2.63
C ILE A 150 28.07 0.13 -3.00
N SER A 151 27.33 -0.50 -3.91
CA SER A 151 25.96 -0.05 -4.24
C SER A 151 25.01 -0.48 -3.15
N LEU A 152 24.21 0.45 -2.62
CA LEU A 152 23.15 0.19 -1.67
C LEU A 152 21.81 0.59 -2.29
N VAL A 153 20.80 -0.28 -2.22
CA VAL A 153 19.41 0.07 -2.53
C VAL A 153 18.70 0.30 -1.20
N VAL A 154 18.34 1.54 -0.93
CA VAL A 154 17.64 1.96 0.30
C VAL A 154 16.15 2.10 -0.01
N SER A 155 15.32 1.60 0.92
CA SER A 155 13.87 1.68 0.82
C SER A 155 13.37 3.11 1.01
N LYS A 156 12.50 3.55 0.10
CA LYS A 156 11.66 4.75 0.27
C LYS A 156 10.46 4.54 1.20
N GLY A 157 10.27 3.32 1.70
CA GLY A 157 8.99 2.86 2.25
C GLY A 157 8.08 2.30 1.15
N VAL A 158 6.83 2.08 1.52
CA VAL A 158 5.74 1.66 0.64
C VAL A 158 5.25 2.82 -0.23
N VAL A 159 4.50 2.53 -1.31
CA VAL A 159 3.95 3.56 -2.21
C VAL A 159 2.82 4.35 -1.52
N ILE A 160 2.08 3.72 -0.61
CA ILE A 160 1.09 4.34 0.28
C ILE A 160 1.45 3.94 1.72
N ASP A 161 1.59 4.91 2.62
CA ASP A 161 1.85 4.70 4.04
C ASP A 161 0.68 5.12 4.95
N HIS A 162 -0.40 5.68 4.41
CA HIS A 162 -1.60 6.05 5.14
C HIS A 162 -2.89 5.91 4.30
N ILE A 163 -4.04 5.81 4.97
CA ILE A 163 -5.37 5.79 4.35
C ILE A 163 -5.76 7.22 3.92
N GLU A 164 -6.14 7.42 2.64
CA GLU A 164 -6.63 8.71 2.13
C GLU A 164 -8.07 9.02 2.62
N ASP A 165 -8.55 10.26 2.38
CA ASP A 165 -9.97 10.60 2.58
C ASP A 165 -10.76 10.30 1.30
N TYR A 166 -11.63 9.30 1.38
CA TYR A 166 -12.51 8.83 0.31
C TYR A 166 -13.96 9.33 0.49
N LYS A 167 -14.31 10.00 1.60
CA LYS A 167 -15.68 10.52 1.78
C LYS A 167 -16.00 11.59 0.74
N GLY A 168 -17.23 11.59 0.24
CA GLY A 168 -17.68 12.46 -0.84
C GLY A 168 -17.23 12.02 -2.24
N LEU A 169 -16.33 11.05 -2.37
CA LEU A 169 -15.95 10.47 -3.67
C LEU A 169 -16.95 9.39 -4.10
N ILE A 170 -16.92 9.06 -5.39
CA ILE A 170 -17.72 7.97 -5.96
C ILE A 170 -16.99 6.64 -5.71
N LEU A 171 -17.71 5.64 -5.21
CA LEU A 171 -17.20 4.30 -4.90
C LEU A 171 -16.44 3.64 -6.07
N ASP A 172 -16.95 3.80 -7.29
CA ASP A 172 -16.38 3.17 -8.48
C ASP A 172 -15.03 3.80 -8.87
N ASP A 173 -14.89 5.12 -8.74
CA ASP A 173 -13.63 5.84 -8.95
C ASP A 173 -12.56 5.39 -7.93
N VAL A 174 -12.96 5.30 -6.65
CA VAL A 174 -12.08 4.81 -5.57
C VAL A 174 -11.66 3.35 -5.81
N ARG A 175 -12.58 2.50 -6.29
CA ARG A 175 -12.26 1.11 -6.65
C ARG A 175 -11.23 1.06 -7.78
N MET A 176 -11.39 1.87 -8.82
CA MET A 176 -10.44 1.95 -9.94
C MET A 176 -9.08 2.52 -9.51
N GLN A 177 -9.05 3.52 -8.63
CA GLN A 177 -7.83 4.07 -8.04
C GLN A 177 -7.06 2.99 -7.28
N LEU A 178 -7.72 2.27 -6.37
CA LEU A 178 -7.09 1.19 -5.58
C LEU A 178 -6.60 0.04 -6.47
N GLN A 179 -7.39 -0.39 -7.46
CA GLN A 179 -6.99 -1.43 -8.42
C GLN A 179 -5.74 -1.02 -9.22
N THR A 180 -5.67 0.24 -9.66
CA THR A 180 -4.51 0.77 -10.41
C THR A 180 -3.27 0.84 -9.52
N LEU A 181 -3.44 1.23 -8.26
CA LEU A 181 -2.36 1.47 -7.31
C LEU A 181 -1.72 0.17 -6.80
N PHE A 182 -2.49 -0.92 -6.72
CA PHE A 182 -2.00 -2.26 -6.40
C PHE A 182 -1.83 -3.17 -7.64
N ALA A 183 -1.86 -2.60 -8.86
CA ALA A 183 -1.70 -3.38 -10.09
C ALA A 183 -0.35 -4.11 -10.12
N GLY A 184 -0.39 -5.45 -10.13
CA GLY A 184 0.80 -6.31 -10.09
C GLY A 184 1.37 -6.57 -8.69
N SER A 185 0.77 -6.04 -7.62
CA SER A 185 1.12 -6.43 -6.25
C SER A 185 0.45 -7.75 -5.87
N ALA A 186 1.23 -8.68 -5.31
CA ALA A 186 0.71 -9.95 -4.82
C ALA A 186 -0.05 -9.83 -3.48
N ASN A 187 0.24 -8.78 -2.71
CA ASN A 187 -0.33 -8.54 -1.37
C ASN A 187 -0.72 -7.05 -1.25
N PRO A 188 -1.94 -6.65 -1.64
CA PRO A 188 -2.39 -5.27 -1.52
C PRO A 188 -2.46 -4.84 -0.05
N LEU A 189 -1.96 -3.64 0.24
CA LEU A 189 -1.94 -3.08 1.61
C LEU A 189 -3.30 -2.50 2.03
N ILE A 190 -4.19 -2.25 1.07
CA ILE A 190 -5.58 -1.85 1.32
C ILE A 190 -6.49 -2.82 0.56
N VAL A 191 -7.36 -3.50 1.28
CA VAL A 191 -8.39 -4.41 0.73
C VAL A 191 -9.74 -3.74 0.93
N LEU A 192 -10.47 -3.49 -0.16
CA LEU A 192 -11.81 -2.95 -0.09
C LEU A 192 -12.80 -4.07 0.32
N ALA A 193 -13.52 -3.87 1.42
CA ALA A 193 -14.62 -4.74 1.84
C ALA A 193 -15.89 -4.47 1.03
N ASP A 194 -16.86 -5.40 1.09
CA ASP A 194 -18.19 -5.18 0.53
C ASP A 194 -18.83 -3.94 1.20
N PRO A 195 -19.20 -2.90 0.42
CA PRO A 195 -19.68 -1.64 0.98
C PRO A 195 -21.08 -1.78 1.57
N VAL A 196 -21.30 -1.14 2.72
CA VAL A 196 -22.63 -1.07 3.36
C VAL A 196 -23.37 0.12 2.80
N TYR A 197 -24.48 -0.12 2.11
CA TYR A 197 -25.23 0.97 1.48
C TYR A 197 -26.33 1.52 2.40
N LYS A 198 -26.50 2.86 2.48
CA LYS A 198 -27.46 3.57 3.34
C LYS A 198 -28.25 4.61 2.54
N ALA A 199 -29.51 4.87 2.90
CA ALA A 199 -30.26 6.00 2.34
C ALA A 199 -29.71 7.33 2.86
N ASP A 200 -29.47 8.28 1.96
CA ASP A 200 -28.92 9.61 2.26
C ASP A 200 -29.33 10.61 1.17
N VAL A 201 -29.23 11.92 1.45
CA VAL A 201 -29.53 12.99 0.49
C VAL A 201 -28.50 13.11 -0.65
N SER A 202 -27.28 12.60 -0.44
CA SER A 202 -26.19 12.60 -1.42
C SER A 202 -26.48 11.67 -2.61
N SER A 203 -25.96 11.98 -3.79
CA SER A 203 -26.12 11.16 -5.00
C SER A 203 -25.76 9.67 -4.78
N PRO A 204 -26.43 8.72 -5.48
CA PRO A 204 -26.09 7.31 -5.38
C PRO A 204 -24.60 7.05 -5.70
N GLY A 205 -23.97 6.13 -4.96
CA GLY A 205 -22.56 5.77 -5.13
C GLY A 205 -21.57 6.69 -4.41
N VAL A 206 -22.01 7.81 -3.83
CA VAL A 206 -21.15 8.69 -3.00
C VAL A 206 -20.84 8.04 -1.66
N ILE A 207 -19.57 8.01 -1.27
CA ILE A 207 -19.12 7.49 0.03
C ILE A 207 -19.48 8.48 1.14
N LEU A 208 -20.24 8.01 2.12
CA LEU A 208 -20.71 8.79 3.27
C LEU A 208 -19.74 8.69 4.45
N GLU A 209 -19.29 7.47 4.75
CA GLU A 209 -18.42 7.16 5.89
C GLU A 209 -17.36 6.15 5.46
N GLN A 210 -16.20 6.19 6.10
CA GLN A 210 -15.10 5.22 5.88
C GLN A 210 -14.52 4.76 7.20
N ASN A 211 -13.99 3.53 7.22
CA ASN A 211 -13.24 2.97 8.32
C ASN A 211 -12.13 2.04 7.78
N PRO A 212 -10.83 2.28 8.06
CA PRO A 212 -10.29 3.30 8.97
C PRO A 212 -10.44 4.75 8.54
N ALA A 213 -10.24 5.65 9.50
CA ALA A 213 -10.31 7.09 9.30
C ALA A 213 -9.17 7.59 8.37
N PRO A 214 -9.37 8.72 7.67
CA PRO A 214 -8.30 9.35 6.90
C PRO A 214 -7.06 9.65 7.74
N GLY A 215 -5.88 9.47 7.17
CA GLY A 215 -4.58 9.60 7.85
C GLY A 215 -4.18 8.40 8.71
N THR A 216 -4.98 7.32 8.79
CA THR A 216 -4.57 6.09 9.50
C THR A 216 -3.34 5.50 8.84
N VAL A 217 -2.24 5.36 9.60
CA VAL A 217 -0.97 4.80 9.11
C VAL A 217 -1.11 3.30 8.81
N ILE A 218 -0.58 2.87 7.67
CA ILE A 218 -0.64 1.50 7.17
C ILE A 218 0.64 0.76 7.58
N THR A 219 0.58 0.01 8.68
CA THR A 219 1.68 -0.85 9.16
C THR A 219 1.55 -2.32 8.73
N GLU A 220 0.35 -2.73 8.34
CA GLU A 220 -0.03 -4.07 7.89
C GLU A 220 -1.23 -3.97 6.92
N PRO A 221 -1.64 -5.04 6.21
CA PRO A 221 -2.78 -4.97 5.29
C PRO A 221 -4.08 -4.56 6.00
N VAL A 222 -4.68 -3.45 5.56
CA VAL A 222 -5.89 -2.85 6.12
C VAL A 222 -7.12 -3.22 5.30
N THR A 223 -8.20 -3.62 5.98
CA THR A 223 -9.52 -3.75 5.34
C THR A 223 -10.27 -2.41 5.41
N LEU A 224 -10.49 -1.78 4.25
CA LEU A 224 -11.26 -0.54 4.11
C LEU A 224 -12.75 -0.86 3.98
N ASN A 225 -13.52 -0.43 4.98
CA ASN A 225 -14.96 -0.54 5.02
C ASN A 225 -15.56 0.83 4.66
N LEU A 226 -16.50 0.86 3.72
CA LEU A 226 -17.16 2.09 3.26
C LEU A 226 -18.67 2.01 3.49
N ILE A 227 -19.26 3.11 3.95
CA ILE A 227 -20.71 3.31 3.90
C ILE A 227 -21.03 4.22 2.71
N VAL A 228 -21.94 3.79 1.84
CA VAL A 228 -22.17 4.42 0.54
C VAL A 228 -23.64 4.81 0.37
N SER A 229 -23.90 5.99 -0.20
CA SER A 229 -25.24 6.49 -0.46
C SER A 229 -25.96 5.62 -1.50
N ARG A 230 -27.22 5.28 -1.21
CA ARG A 230 -28.20 4.80 -2.19
C ARG A 230 -28.96 5.94 -2.86
N GLY A 231 -28.83 7.18 -2.38
CA GLY A 231 -29.64 8.33 -2.79
C GLY A 231 -31.00 8.43 -2.07
N PRO A 232 -31.66 9.60 -2.13
CA PRO A 232 -32.85 9.88 -1.31
C PRO A 232 -34.14 9.23 -1.82
N GLU A 233 -34.22 8.84 -3.10
CA GLU A 233 -35.45 8.39 -3.76
C GLU A 233 -35.63 6.87 -3.81
N PHE A 234 -34.78 6.10 -3.12
CA PHE A 234 -34.78 4.63 -3.22
C PHE A 234 -35.69 3.90 -2.23
N GLU A 235 -36.34 4.60 -1.30
CA GLU A 235 -37.22 3.95 -0.31
C GLU A 235 -38.71 4.04 -0.64
N ASN A 236 -39.20 5.07 -1.33
CA ASN A 236 -40.64 5.24 -1.61
C ASN A 236 -40.95 5.51 -3.09
N THR A 237 -42.11 5.04 -3.55
CA THR A 237 -42.70 5.33 -4.87
C THR A 237 -44.06 5.98 -4.67
N ARG A 238 -44.37 6.97 -5.53
CA ARG A 238 -45.69 7.60 -5.60
C ARG A 238 -46.71 6.56 -6.09
N VAL A 239 -47.84 6.41 -5.40
CA VAL A 239 -48.90 5.49 -5.87
C VAL A 239 -49.51 6.07 -7.15
N PRO A 240 -49.41 5.38 -8.31
CA PRO A 240 -50.04 5.87 -9.53
C PRO A 240 -51.56 5.72 -9.42
N ASN A 241 -52.32 6.71 -9.89
CA ASN A 241 -53.75 6.54 -10.10
C ASN A 241 -53.97 5.68 -11.35
N ILE A 242 -54.55 4.49 -11.16
CA ILE A 242 -54.78 3.52 -12.25
C ILE A 242 -56.27 3.37 -12.60
N ILE A 243 -57.18 4.11 -11.96
CA ILE A 243 -58.61 4.07 -12.28
C ILE A 243 -58.84 4.48 -13.74
N GLY A 244 -59.63 3.68 -14.47
CA GLY A 244 -59.93 3.85 -15.89
C GLY A 244 -58.82 3.41 -16.84
N LYS A 245 -57.68 2.91 -16.35
CA LYS A 245 -56.59 2.39 -17.20
C LYS A 245 -56.96 1.04 -17.79
N ASN A 246 -56.67 0.87 -19.08
CA ASN A 246 -56.82 -0.41 -19.77
C ASN A 246 -55.63 -1.35 -19.49
N VAL A 247 -55.72 -2.61 -19.94
CA VAL A 247 -54.68 -3.62 -19.75
C VAL A 247 -53.31 -3.15 -20.24
N LYS A 248 -53.21 -2.60 -21.45
CA LYS A 248 -51.94 -2.13 -22.03
C LYS A 248 -51.30 -1.03 -21.19
N GLU A 249 -52.08 0.00 -20.83
CA GLU A 249 -51.59 1.08 -19.96
C GLU A 249 -51.16 0.55 -18.58
N MET A 250 -51.87 -0.43 -18.03
CA MET A 250 -51.50 -1.05 -16.76
C MET A 250 -50.17 -1.80 -16.87
N LEU A 251 -49.91 -2.51 -17.97
CA LEU A 251 -48.62 -3.17 -18.20
C LEU A 251 -47.47 -2.15 -18.28
N GLU A 252 -47.65 -1.01 -18.96
CA GLU A 252 -46.66 0.09 -19.01
C GLU A 252 -46.40 0.69 -17.60
N ILE A 253 -47.45 0.84 -16.78
CA ILE A 253 -47.33 1.30 -15.39
C ILE A 253 -46.63 0.25 -14.50
N MET A 254 -46.88 -1.04 -14.70
CA MET A 254 -46.21 -2.13 -13.98
C MET A 254 -44.71 -2.25 -14.33
N GLN A 255 -44.31 -1.91 -15.56
CA GLN A 255 -42.88 -1.89 -15.95
C GLN A 255 -42.11 -0.76 -15.25
N THR A 256 -42.75 0.38 -15.04
CA THR A 256 -42.10 1.63 -14.64
C THR A 256 -42.25 1.95 -13.15
N SER A 257 -43.35 1.53 -12.51
CA SER A 257 -43.56 1.72 -11.08
C SER A 257 -42.90 0.63 -10.24
N LYS A 258 -42.39 0.99 -9.06
CA LYS A 258 -41.94 0.04 -8.04
C LYS A 258 -43.09 -0.30 -7.08
N ILE A 259 -44.28 -0.57 -7.61
CA ILE A 259 -45.47 -0.99 -6.85
C ILE A 259 -45.86 -2.39 -7.30
N VAL A 260 -46.19 -3.25 -6.35
CA VAL A 260 -46.74 -4.58 -6.64
C VAL A 260 -48.25 -4.46 -6.69
N PHE A 261 -48.86 -4.82 -7.82
CA PHE A 261 -50.31 -4.83 -7.94
C PHE A 261 -50.86 -6.22 -7.71
N ASP A 262 -51.89 -6.32 -6.87
CA ASP A 262 -52.67 -7.52 -6.62
C ASP A 262 -54.05 -7.35 -7.28
N PHE A 263 -54.20 -7.89 -8.49
CA PHE A 263 -55.37 -7.72 -9.33
C PHE A 263 -56.45 -8.78 -9.06
N THR A 264 -57.70 -8.32 -9.10
CA THR A 264 -58.92 -9.13 -9.20
C THR A 264 -59.76 -8.65 -10.38
N SER A 265 -60.81 -9.39 -10.74
CA SER A 265 -61.69 -9.00 -11.84
C SER A 265 -63.12 -9.50 -11.70
N HIS A 266 -64.08 -8.75 -12.22
CA HIS A 266 -65.47 -9.17 -12.42
C HIS A 266 -65.97 -8.82 -13.84
N ILE A 267 -67.15 -9.32 -14.19
CA ILE A 267 -67.84 -8.98 -15.45
C ILE A 267 -68.42 -7.56 -15.35
N ALA A 268 -68.05 -6.71 -16.30
CA ALA A 268 -68.39 -5.28 -16.33
C ALA A 268 -69.89 -5.03 -16.29
N LYS A 269 -70.31 -4.11 -15.41
CA LYS A 269 -71.70 -3.65 -15.27
C LYS A 269 -72.01 -2.58 -16.32
N ALA A 270 -73.30 -2.32 -16.54
CA ALA A 270 -73.78 -1.38 -17.55
C ALA A 270 -73.31 0.09 -17.38
N ASN A 271 -72.73 0.45 -16.22
CA ASN A 271 -72.17 1.76 -15.90
C ASN A 271 -70.64 1.79 -15.85
N GLU A 272 -69.97 0.69 -16.20
CA GLU A 272 -68.51 0.53 -16.17
C GLU A 272 -67.95 0.50 -17.60
N THR A 273 -66.67 0.84 -17.78
CA THR A 273 -65.99 0.72 -19.07
C THR A 273 -65.28 -0.64 -19.13
N PRO A 274 -65.70 -1.58 -20.00
CA PRO A 274 -65.07 -2.89 -20.08
C PRO A 274 -63.59 -2.82 -20.44
N GLY A 275 -62.79 -3.73 -19.87
CA GLY A 275 -61.34 -3.80 -20.08
C GLY A 275 -60.52 -2.84 -19.21
N THR A 276 -61.14 -2.13 -18.26
CA THR A 276 -60.47 -1.10 -17.44
C THR A 276 -60.49 -1.39 -15.93
N VAL A 277 -59.55 -0.80 -15.20
CA VAL A 277 -59.53 -0.82 -13.72
C VAL A 277 -60.65 0.07 -13.18
N VAL A 278 -61.56 -0.51 -12.39
CA VAL A 278 -62.70 0.21 -11.78
C VAL A 278 -62.52 0.49 -10.29
N GLN A 279 -61.64 -0.24 -9.61
CA GLN A 279 -61.32 -0.03 -8.20
C GLN A 279 -59.82 -0.15 -7.94
N GLN A 280 -59.32 0.69 -7.03
CA GLN A 280 -57.94 0.70 -6.55
C GLN A 280 -57.96 0.94 -5.03
N GLN A 281 -57.09 0.26 -4.30
CA GLN A 281 -56.88 0.52 -2.88
C GLN A 281 -56.35 1.94 -2.65
N THR A 282 -57.02 2.70 -1.79
CA THR A 282 -56.62 4.04 -1.38
C THR A 282 -55.67 4.00 -0.19
N PHE A 283 -54.83 5.02 -0.06
CA PHE A 283 -53.88 5.20 1.04
C PHE A 283 -53.88 6.67 1.48
N ASP A 284 -53.74 6.92 2.77
CA ASP A 284 -53.63 8.29 3.31
C ASP A 284 -52.31 8.98 2.94
N LYS A 285 -51.36 8.22 2.38
CA LYS A 285 -50.04 8.68 1.95
C LYS A 285 -49.93 8.61 0.43
N GLU A 286 -49.49 9.70 -0.18
CA GLU A 286 -49.19 9.78 -1.62
C GLU A 286 -48.02 8.88 -2.04
N PHE A 287 -47.11 8.60 -1.11
CA PHE A 287 -45.92 7.78 -1.30
C PHE A 287 -45.96 6.56 -0.38
N LEU A 288 -45.66 5.38 -0.95
CA LEU A 288 -45.52 4.11 -0.24
C LEU A 288 -44.10 3.56 -0.38
N PRO A 289 -43.64 2.72 0.57
CA PRO A 289 -42.39 2.00 0.43
C PRO A 289 -42.31 1.22 -0.89
N ASN A 290 -41.12 1.17 -1.51
CA ASN A 290 -40.92 0.44 -2.75
C ASN A 290 -41.32 -1.04 -2.60
N TYR A 291 -42.03 -1.55 -3.61
CA TYR A 291 -42.66 -2.87 -3.67
C TYR A 291 -43.78 -3.12 -2.64
N SER A 292 -44.36 -2.04 -2.09
CA SER A 292 -45.66 -2.13 -1.41
C SER A 292 -46.72 -2.72 -2.34
N ARG A 293 -47.62 -3.51 -1.74
CA ARG A 293 -48.75 -4.14 -2.42
C ARG A 293 -49.96 -3.20 -2.47
N VAL A 294 -50.58 -3.11 -3.63
CA VAL A 294 -51.77 -2.29 -3.92
C VAL A 294 -52.80 -3.19 -4.59
N SER A 295 -53.94 -3.42 -3.93
CA SER A 295 -55.04 -4.15 -4.55
C SER A 295 -55.75 -3.30 -5.60
N ALA A 296 -56.14 -3.93 -6.72
CA ALA A 296 -56.89 -3.29 -7.79
C ALA A 296 -57.86 -4.28 -8.46
N GLU A 297 -58.93 -3.78 -9.07
CA GLU A 297 -59.95 -4.60 -9.70
C GLU A 297 -60.31 -4.13 -11.11
N PHE A 298 -60.29 -5.07 -12.06
CA PHE A 298 -60.72 -4.87 -13.45
C PHE A 298 -62.19 -5.22 -13.65
N ALA A 299 -62.88 -4.43 -14.46
CA ALA A 299 -64.17 -4.79 -15.04
C ALA A 299 -63.93 -5.32 -16.46
N PHE A 300 -63.93 -6.63 -16.66
CA PHE A 300 -63.75 -7.25 -17.98
C PHE A 300 -65.09 -7.42 -18.71
N PRO A 301 -65.13 -7.36 -20.05
CA PRO A 301 -66.37 -7.60 -20.80
C PRO A 301 -66.93 -9.01 -20.53
N GLU A 302 -68.25 -9.16 -20.67
CA GLU A 302 -68.87 -10.49 -20.74
C GLU A 302 -68.30 -11.25 -21.94
N ALA A 303 -68.01 -12.54 -21.78
CA ALA A 303 -67.34 -13.35 -22.79
C ALA A 303 -68.22 -13.55 -24.03
N GLY A 304 -68.06 -12.68 -25.03
CA GLY A 304 -68.95 -12.60 -26.20
C GLY A 304 -68.33 -11.99 -27.46
N GLY A 305 -67.01 -11.96 -27.59
CA GLY A 305 -66.28 -11.58 -28.82
C GLY A 305 -65.19 -12.59 -29.13
N ASP A 306 -65.20 -13.16 -30.33
CA ASP A 306 -64.55 -14.45 -30.65
C ASP A 306 -63.01 -14.44 -30.80
N GLU A 307 -62.33 -13.31 -30.57
CA GLU A 307 -60.90 -13.15 -30.91
C GLU A 307 -59.99 -12.94 -29.69
N PHE A 308 -60.27 -11.94 -28.84
CA PHE A 308 -59.44 -11.59 -27.67
C PHE A 308 -60.09 -11.93 -26.32
N VAL A 309 -59.30 -12.53 -25.43
CA VAL A 309 -59.71 -12.94 -24.08
C VAL A 309 -59.01 -12.06 -23.05
N PHE A 310 -59.81 -11.47 -22.17
CA PHE A 310 -59.34 -10.74 -20.99
C PHE A 310 -59.16 -11.69 -19.81
N GLY A 311 -58.10 -11.50 -19.04
CA GLY A 311 -57.89 -12.29 -17.82
C GLY A 311 -56.77 -11.74 -16.94
N ILE A 312 -56.54 -12.43 -15.83
CA ILE A 312 -55.43 -12.18 -14.91
C ILE A 312 -54.64 -13.47 -14.78
N LEU A 313 -53.35 -13.43 -15.14
CA LEU A 313 -52.41 -14.48 -14.79
C LEU A 313 -52.12 -14.35 -13.30
N SER A 314 -52.43 -15.39 -12.52
CA SER A 314 -52.23 -15.42 -11.07
C SER A 314 -51.32 -16.58 -10.71
N GLU A 315 -50.22 -16.29 -10.03
CA GLU A 315 -49.19 -17.27 -9.64
C GLU A 315 -48.68 -16.99 -8.23
N THR A 316 -48.19 -18.03 -7.54
CA THR A 316 -47.49 -17.86 -6.25
C THR A 316 -46.00 -18.10 -6.45
N LEU A 317 -45.23 -17.02 -6.44
CA LEU A 317 -43.78 -17.05 -6.57
C LEU A 317 -43.12 -17.23 -5.20
N THR A 318 -41.93 -17.84 -5.18
CA THR A 318 -41.08 -17.85 -3.98
C THR A 318 -40.83 -16.42 -3.50
N ASN A 319 -40.89 -16.16 -2.19
CA ASN A 319 -40.50 -14.86 -1.64
C ASN A 319 -38.98 -14.70 -1.77
N TYR A 320 -38.53 -13.58 -2.34
CA TYR A 320 -37.12 -13.27 -2.52
C TYR A 320 -36.68 -12.17 -1.53
N PRO A 321 -35.44 -12.21 -1.01
CA PRO A 321 -34.92 -11.19 -0.09
C PRO A 321 -34.70 -9.82 -0.78
N TYR A 322 -34.73 -9.79 -2.11
CA TYR A 322 -34.72 -8.59 -2.95
C TYR A 322 -35.57 -8.84 -4.21
N PRO A 323 -36.11 -7.80 -4.86
CA PRO A 323 -36.86 -7.92 -6.11
C PRO A 323 -36.02 -8.56 -7.21
N VAL A 324 -36.56 -9.59 -7.86
CA VAL A 324 -35.90 -10.32 -8.96
C VAL A 324 -36.55 -10.00 -10.31
N PRO A 325 -35.81 -10.08 -11.43
CA PRO A 325 -36.38 -9.89 -12.75
C PRO A 325 -37.40 -10.99 -13.08
N VAL A 326 -38.60 -10.55 -13.43
CA VAL A 326 -39.72 -11.36 -13.90
C VAL A 326 -40.12 -10.86 -15.28
N ARG A 327 -40.42 -11.78 -16.20
CA ARG A 327 -40.94 -11.45 -17.53
C ARG A 327 -42.00 -12.45 -17.96
N ILE A 328 -42.97 -11.98 -18.73
CA ILE A 328 -43.97 -12.81 -19.40
C ILE A 328 -43.69 -12.75 -20.89
N GLU A 329 -43.46 -13.90 -21.51
CA GLU A 329 -43.52 -14.05 -22.97
C GLU A 329 -44.90 -14.50 -23.42
N VAL A 330 -45.31 -14.08 -24.61
CA VAL A 330 -46.50 -14.56 -25.31
C VAL A 330 -46.05 -15.36 -26.52
N GLN A 331 -46.59 -16.56 -26.66
CA GLN A 331 -46.48 -17.39 -27.85
C GLN A 331 -47.91 -17.50 -28.42
N SER A 332 -48.21 -16.71 -29.47
CA SER A 332 -49.49 -16.72 -30.16
C SER A 332 -49.41 -17.62 -31.41
N PRO A 333 -50.51 -18.28 -31.83
CA PRO A 333 -50.58 -18.90 -33.16
C PRO A 333 -50.49 -17.89 -34.33
N GLU A 334 -50.74 -16.59 -34.07
CA GLU A 334 -50.90 -15.55 -35.11
C GLU A 334 -49.71 -14.58 -35.21
N THR A 335 -48.85 -14.52 -34.19
CA THR A 335 -47.73 -13.56 -34.12
C THR A 335 -46.42 -14.23 -33.71
N GLU A 336 -45.28 -13.65 -34.11
CA GLU A 336 -43.99 -14.04 -33.54
C GLU A 336 -43.98 -13.87 -32.01
N PRO A 337 -43.21 -14.68 -31.26
CA PRO A 337 -43.13 -14.56 -29.81
C PRO A 337 -42.57 -13.20 -29.36
N TYR A 338 -43.21 -12.59 -28.36
CA TYR A 338 -42.80 -11.29 -27.81
C TYR A 338 -42.91 -11.26 -26.29
N THR A 339 -42.22 -10.30 -25.66
CA THR A 339 -42.35 -10.05 -24.21
C THR A 339 -43.53 -9.12 -23.96
N LEU A 340 -44.55 -9.59 -23.23
CA LEU A 340 -45.70 -8.78 -22.81
C LEU A 340 -45.30 -7.74 -21.76
N ILE A 341 -44.50 -8.19 -20.79
CA ILE A 341 -44.02 -7.35 -19.70
C ILE A 341 -42.71 -7.93 -19.13
N ALA A 342 -41.79 -7.05 -18.73
CA ALA A 342 -40.62 -7.38 -17.93
C ALA A 342 -40.42 -6.33 -16.84
N PHE A 343 -40.31 -6.76 -15.58
CA PHE A 343 -40.17 -5.89 -14.41
C PHE A 343 -39.60 -6.65 -13.21
N ASN A 344 -39.22 -5.94 -12.14
CA ASN A 344 -38.72 -6.57 -10.92
C ASN A 344 -39.85 -6.84 -9.93
N HIS A 345 -39.90 -8.04 -9.34
CA HIS A 345 -40.95 -8.45 -8.40
C HIS A 345 -40.34 -9.13 -7.15
N PRO A 346 -40.83 -8.85 -5.92
CA PRO A 346 -40.28 -9.42 -4.68
C PRO A 346 -40.69 -10.89 -4.43
N GLY A 347 -41.62 -11.41 -5.23
CA GLY A 347 -42.20 -12.75 -5.02
C GLY A 347 -43.52 -12.71 -4.24
N GLY A 348 -43.96 -13.87 -3.76
CA GLY A 348 -45.28 -14.04 -3.15
C GLY A 348 -46.37 -14.10 -4.22
N ASN A 349 -47.58 -13.61 -3.90
CA ASN A 349 -48.67 -13.51 -4.87
C ASN A 349 -48.24 -12.60 -6.03
N PHE A 350 -48.35 -13.09 -7.26
CA PHE A 350 -48.03 -12.39 -8.50
C PHE A 350 -49.28 -12.36 -9.35
N THR A 351 -49.68 -11.18 -9.80
CA THR A 351 -50.78 -11.02 -10.75
C THR A 351 -50.39 -10.11 -11.90
N ALA A 352 -50.84 -10.45 -13.11
CA ALA A 352 -50.67 -9.60 -14.30
C ALA A 352 -51.93 -9.69 -15.18
N PRO A 353 -52.57 -8.56 -15.52
CA PRO A 353 -53.70 -8.56 -16.45
C PRO A 353 -53.20 -8.84 -17.87
N TYR A 354 -54.03 -9.47 -18.69
CA TYR A 354 -53.76 -9.69 -20.10
C TYR A 354 -55.03 -9.55 -20.95
N GLU A 355 -54.82 -9.18 -22.21
CA GLU A 355 -55.80 -9.12 -23.28
C GLU A 355 -55.11 -9.75 -24.48
N LEU A 356 -55.45 -11.01 -24.80
CA LEU A 356 -54.68 -11.83 -25.75
C LEU A 356 -55.60 -12.70 -26.62
N ALA A 357 -55.15 -12.98 -27.83
CA ALA A 357 -55.86 -13.86 -28.75
C ALA A 357 -56.07 -15.26 -28.13
N LYS A 358 -57.26 -15.83 -28.32
CA LYS A 358 -57.61 -17.15 -27.79
C LYS A 358 -56.62 -18.21 -28.26
N GLY A 359 -56.16 -19.07 -27.33
CA GLY A 359 -55.13 -20.08 -27.61
C GLY A 359 -53.68 -19.57 -27.49
N SER A 360 -53.46 -18.27 -27.25
CA SER A 360 -52.13 -17.75 -26.87
C SER A 360 -51.60 -18.45 -25.61
N VAL A 361 -50.28 -18.62 -25.53
CA VAL A 361 -49.60 -19.20 -24.37
C VAL A 361 -48.74 -18.14 -23.69
N LEU A 362 -49.07 -17.86 -22.43
CA LEU A 362 -48.28 -17.04 -21.52
C LEU A 362 -47.19 -17.91 -20.89
N VAL A 363 -45.92 -17.50 -20.97
CA VAL A 363 -44.79 -18.18 -20.32
C VAL A 363 -44.14 -17.22 -19.32
N LEU A 364 -44.24 -17.55 -18.04
CA LEU A 364 -43.68 -16.76 -16.95
C LEU A 364 -42.25 -17.19 -16.65
N TYR A 365 -41.29 -16.26 -16.76
CA TYR A 365 -39.89 -16.47 -16.38
C TYR A 365 -39.54 -15.66 -15.13
N VAL A 366 -38.79 -16.26 -14.22
CA VAL A 366 -38.26 -15.60 -13.00
C VAL A 366 -36.78 -15.94 -12.88
N VAL A 367 -35.93 -14.92 -12.98
CA VAL A 367 -34.45 -15.06 -13.12
C VAL A 367 -34.11 -16.04 -14.26
N GLU A 368 -34.58 -15.69 -15.47
CA GLU A 368 -34.38 -16.41 -16.74
C GLU A 368 -34.89 -17.87 -16.80
N LYS A 369 -35.43 -18.41 -15.70
CA LYS A 369 -36.00 -19.76 -15.65
C LYS A 369 -37.51 -19.73 -15.82
N GLU A 370 -38.03 -20.54 -16.75
CA GLU A 370 -39.47 -20.79 -16.91
C GLU A 370 -40.04 -21.30 -15.57
N ARG A 371 -41.16 -20.71 -15.14
CA ARG A 371 -41.85 -21.03 -13.87
C ARG A 371 -43.23 -21.62 -14.11
N SER A 372 -43.99 -21.04 -15.02
CA SER A 372 -45.29 -21.56 -15.41
C SER A 372 -45.61 -21.21 -16.86
N ARG A 373 -46.59 -21.95 -17.39
CA ARG A 373 -47.05 -21.87 -18.77
C ARG A 373 -48.57 -21.99 -18.76
N THR A 374 -49.26 -20.95 -19.20
CA THR A 374 -50.71 -20.83 -19.09
C THR A 374 -51.30 -20.53 -20.47
N THR A 375 -52.15 -21.43 -20.97
CA THR A 375 -52.90 -21.22 -22.22
C THR A 375 -54.15 -20.39 -21.95
N VAL A 376 -54.34 -19.34 -22.74
CA VAL A 376 -55.55 -18.51 -22.80
C VAL A 376 -56.68 -19.32 -23.45
N LYS A 377 -57.81 -19.48 -22.74
CA LYS A 377 -58.92 -20.39 -23.10
C LYS A 377 -60.18 -19.66 -23.57
#